data_AF-A0AB39R9B9-F1
#
_entry.id   AF-A0AB39R9B9-F1
#
_cell.length_a   1.000
_cell.length_b   1.000
_cell.length_c   1.000
_cell.angle_alpha   90.00
_cell.angle_beta   90.00
_cell.angle_gamma   90.00
#
_symmetry.space_group_name_H-M   'P 1'
#
loop_
_entity.id
_entity.type
_entity.pdbx_description
1 polymer ?
#
loop_
_entity_poly.entity_id
_entity_poly.type
_entity_poly.pdbx_seq_one_letter_code
_entity_poly.pdbx_strand_id
1 'polypeptide(L)'
;MIPDLPPLPALTRAEAELIDRYLDVVDLLGRINPARPGDTYRGLRAAQALVGKATALRDALALMHQRGESEVHAPTLAQALRVLDGERRAARVTLPPDSGS
;
A
#
# COMPACT_ATOMS: atom_id res chain seq x y z
N MET A 1 26.14 0.84 0.83
CA MET A 1 25.65 2.00 0.05
C MET A 1 24.14 1.99 0.13
N ILE A 2 23.54 2.96 0.81
CA ILE A 2 22.09 3.18 0.71
C ILE A 2 21.86 3.71 -0.71
N PRO A 3 21.04 3.07 -1.55
CA PRO A 3 20.75 3.62 -2.87
C PRO A 3 20.16 5.02 -2.69
N ASP A 4 20.65 5.99 -3.47
CA ASP A 4 20.07 7.33 -3.55
C ASP A 4 18.64 7.18 -4.08
N LEU A 5 17.68 7.13 -3.17
CA LEU A 5 16.28 7.16 -3.54
C LEU A 5 15.99 8.55 -4.11
N PRO A 6 15.35 8.65 -5.29
CA PRO A 6 14.95 9.95 -5.81
C PRO A 6 14.09 10.66 -4.75
N PRO A 7 14.13 12.00 -4.66
CA PRO A 7 13.33 12.71 -3.67
C PRO A 7 11.85 12.38 -3.84
N LEU A 8 11.10 12.44 -2.73
CA LEU A 8 9.65 12.34 -2.78
C LEU A 8 9.13 13.43 -3.72
N PRO A 9 8.34 13.08 -4.76
CA PRO A 9 7.79 14.08 -5.65
C PRO A 9 6.79 14.98 -4.91
N ALA A 10 6.51 16.14 -5.48
CA ALA A 10 5.43 16.99 -4.98
C ALA A 10 4.09 16.26 -5.19
N LEU A 11 3.42 15.94 -4.09
CA LEU A 11 2.09 15.32 -4.09
C LEU A 11 1.06 16.36 -3.68
N THR A 12 -0.11 16.32 -4.32
CA THR A 12 -1.29 16.95 -3.75
C THR A 12 -1.66 16.27 -2.44
N ARG A 13 -2.46 16.95 -1.62
CA ARG A 13 -2.98 16.33 -0.38
C ARG A 13 -3.80 15.07 -0.66
N ALA A 14 -4.54 15.03 -1.77
CA ALA A 14 -5.35 13.89 -2.15
C ALA A 14 -4.49 12.68 -2.56
N GLU A 15 -3.44 12.91 -3.34
CA GLU A 15 -2.49 11.86 -3.74
C GLU A 15 -1.71 11.28 -2.56
N ALA A 16 -1.27 12.12 -1.64
CA ALA A 16 -0.61 11.67 -0.40
C ALA A 16 -1.55 10.79 0.44
N GLU A 17 -2.80 11.25 0.63
CA GLU A 17 -3.83 10.48 1.36
C GLU A 17 -4.13 9.14 0.67
N LEU A 18 -4.24 9.14 -0.66
CA LEU A 18 -4.44 7.92 -1.45
C LEU A 18 -3.30 6.92 -1.23
N ILE A 19 -2.04 7.37 -1.31
CA ILE A 19 -0.87 6.52 -1.08
C ILE A 19 -0.86 5.96 0.34
N ASP A 20 -1.10 6.81 1.36
CA ASP A 20 -1.11 6.37 2.75
C ASP A 20 -2.18 5.30 2.98
N ARG A 21 -3.40 5.51 2.47
CA ARG A 21 -4.48 4.51 2.60
C ARG A 21 -4.20 3.23 1.80
N TYR A 22 -3.57 3.36 0.63
CA TYR A 22 -3.17 2.20 -0.16
C TYR A 22 -2.11 1.36 0.58
N LEU A 23 -1.08 2.00 1.13
CA LEU A 23 -0.02 1.30 1.86
C LEU A 23 -0.53 0.64 3.15
N ASP A 24 -1.47 1.28 3.87
CA ASP A 24 -2.15 0.68 5.01
C ASP A 24 -2.85 -0.64 4.64
N VAL A 25 -3.53 -0.67 3.49
CA VAL A 25 -4.19 -1.88 2.97
C VAL A 25 -3.16 -2.94 2.59
N VAL A 26 -2.11 -2.57 1.85
CA VAL A 26 -1.02 -3.48 1.44
C VAL A 26 -0.34 -4.12 2.64
N ASP A 27 -0.03 -3.34 3.68
CA ASP A 27 0.61 -3.85 4.90
C ASP A 27 -0.28 -4.83 5.65
N LEU A 28 -1.60 -4.63 5.66
CA LEU A 28 -2.56 -5.57 6.25
C LEU A 28 -2.70 -6.83 5.40
N LEU A 29 -2.78 -6.72 4.08
CA LEU A 29 -2.77 -7.86 3.16
C LEU A 29 -1.52 -8.72 3.34
N GLY A 30 -0.34 -8.10 3.47
CA GLY A 30 0.90 -8.80 3.73
C GLY A 30 0.94 -9.53 5.08
N ARG A 31 0.21 -9.04 6.10
CA ARG A 31 0.09 -9.69 7.42
C ARG A 31 -0.87 -10.88 7.43
N ILE A 32 -1.89 -10.86 6.58
CA ILE A 32 -2.86 -11.98 6.47
C ILE A 32 -2.44 -13.02 5.44
N ASN A 33 -1.34 -12.78 4.71
CA ASN A 33 -0.86 -13.68 3.67
C ASN A 33 -0.58 -15.08 4.26
N PRO A 34 -1.38 -16.11 3.90
CA PRO A 34 -1.27 -17.44 4.49
C PRO A 34 -0.02 -18.19 4.01
N ALA A 35 0.63 -17.74 2.93
CA ALA A 35 1.88 -18.32 2.44
C ALA A 35 3.11 -17.85 3.23
N ARG A 36 2.93 -17.00 4.25
CA ARG A 36 4.02 -16.47 5.08
C ARG A 36 3.83 -16.90 6.54
N PRO A 37 4.92 -17.07 7.30
CA PRO A 37 4.83 -17.43 8.72
C PRO A 37 4.06 -16.38 9.54
N GLY A 38 3.18 -16.84 10.42
CA GLY A 38 2.41 -15.98 11.32
C GLY A 38 1.45 -16.78 12.20
N ASP A 39 0.94 -16.15 13.27
CA ASP A 39 -0.09 -16.72 14.13
C ASP A 39 -1.50 -16.30 13.67
N THR A 40 -2.48 -17.18 13.88
CA THR A 40 -3.86 -16.98 13.42
C THR A 40 -4.56 -15.81 14.11
N TYR A 41 -4.18 -15.49 15.35
CA TYR A 41 -4.78 -14.38 16.09
C TYR A 41 -4.35 -13.03 15.51
N ARG A 42 -3.07 -12.84 15.24
CA ARG A 42 -2.54 -11.67 14.55
C ARG A 42 -3.13 -11.53 13.15
N GLY A 43 -3.27 -12.65 12.43
CA GLY A 43 -3.99 -12.70 11.15
C GLY A 43 -5.43 -12.20 11.27
N LEU A 44 -6.19 -12.68 12.26
CA LEU A 44 -7.56 -12.25 12.52
C LEU A 44 -7.64 -10.73 12.81
N ARG A 45 -6.76 -10.21 13.67
CA ARG A 45 -6.72 -8.78 14.00
C ARG A 45 -6.40 -7.92 12.77
N ALA A 46 -5.49 -8.38 11.91
CA ALA A 46 -5.17 -7.69 10.67
C ALA A 46 -6.35 -7.71 9.69
N ALA A 47 -7.03 -8.85 9.53
CA ALA A 47 -8.22 -8.97 8.70
C ALA A 47 -9.37 -8.07 9.18
N GLN A 48 -9.58 -7.96 10.49
CA GLN A 48 -10.56 -7.05 11.08
C GLN A 48 -10.23 -5.58 10.77
N ALA A 49 -8.97 -5.19 10.92
CA ALA A 49 -8.52 -3.83 10.61
C ALA A 49 -8.61 -3.49 9.11
N LEU A 50 -8.42 -4.49 8.24
CA LEU A 50 -8.43 -4.32 6.79
C LEU A 50 -9.74 -3.72 6.28
N VAL A 51 -10.88 -4.12 6.83
CA VAL A 51 -12.20 -3.60 6.44
C VAL A 51 -12.25 -2.08 6.59
N GLY A 52 -11.78 -1.56 7.72
CA GLY A 52 -11.74 -0.12 7.98
C GLY A 52 -10.77 0.62 7.06
N LYS A 53 -9.59 0.06 6.82
CA LYS A 53 -8.58 0.66 5.93
C LYS A 53 -8.99 0.65 4.46
N ALA A 54 -9.61 -0.43 3.99
CA ALA A 54 -10.17 -0.52 2.64
C ALA A 54 -11.33 0.47 2.45
N THR A 55 -12.16 0.66 3.48
CA THR A 55 -13.23 1.68 3.48
C THR A 55 -12.63 3.08 3.33
N ALA A 56 -11.61 3.42 4.13
CA ALA A 56 -10.95 4.71 4.05
C ALA A 56 -10.26 4.96 2.70
N LEU A 57 -9.65 3.92 2.09
CA LEU A 57 -9.09 3.99 0.74
C LEU A 57 -10.18 4.29 -0.31
N ARG A 58 -11.31 3.58 -0.24
CA ARG A 58 -12.47 3.83 -1.12
C ARG A 58 -12.96 5.27 -0.96
N ASP A 59 -13.07 5.76 0.27
CA ASP A 59 -13.59 7.10 0.55
C ASP A 59 -12.64 8.20 0.04
N ALA A 60 -11.33 7.99 0.12
CA ALA A 60 -10.34 8.89 -0.50
C ALA A 60 -10.52 8.97 -2.03
N LEU A 61 -10.65 7.83 -2.70
CA LEU A 61 -10.91 7.76 -4.14
C LEU A 61 -12.27 8.38 -4.52
N ALA A 62 -13.31 8.14 -3.72
CA ALA A 62 -14.62 8.73 -3.94
C ALA A 62 -14.57 10.26 -3.83
N LEU A 63 -13.83 10.79 -2.86
CA LEU A 63 -13.64 12.23 -2.69
C LEU A 63 -12.89 12.86 -3.87
N MET A 64 -11.82 12.21 -4.36
CA MET A 64 -11.11 12.63 -5.56
C MET A 64 -12.06 12.71 -6.77
N HIS A 65 -12.82 11.64 -6.99
CA HIS A 65 -13.79 11.57 -8.09
C HIS A 65 -14.86 12.67 -7.98
N GLN A 66 -15.40 12.93 -6.78
CA GLN A 66 -16.38 14.00 -6.55
C GLN A 66 -15.82 15.40 -6.83
N ARG A 67 -14.50 15.59 -6.71
CA ARG A 67 -13.81 16.85 -7.05
C ARG A 67 -13.45 16.96 -8.53
N GLY A 68 -13.77 15.96 -9.34
CA GLY A 68 -13.41 15.90 -10.76
C GLY A 68 -11.99 15.39 -11.02
N GLU A 69 -11.28 14.93 -9.99
CA GLU A 69 -9.96 14.29 -10.10
C GLU A 69 -10.16 12.82 -10.55
N SER A 70 -10.53 12.64 -11.82
CA SER A 70 -10.92 11.33 -12.38
C SER A 70 -9.75 10.43 -12.77
N GLU A 71 -8.54 10.99 -12.87
CA GLU A 71 -7.32 10.26 -13.24
C GLU A 71 -6.21 10.54 -12.23
N VAL A 72 -5.37 9.52 -12.00
CA VAL A 72 -4.17 9.64 -11.16
C VAL A 72 -2.93 9.77 -12.02
N HIS A 73 -1.97 10.59 -11.60
CA HIS A 73 -0.68 10.69 -12.29
C HIS A 73 0.21 9.48 -11.93
N ALA A 74 -0.05 8.33 -12.56
CA ALA A 74 0.55 7.05 -12.22
C ALA A 74 2.10 7.06 -12.12
N PRO A 75 2.86 7.74 -13.01
CA PRO A 75 4.32 7.83 -12.86
C PRO A 75 4.77 8.51 -11.56
N THR A 76 4.06 9.54 -11.10
CA THR A 76 4.37 10.29 -9.88
C THR A 76 4.05 9.43 -8.65
N LEU A 77 2.88 8.79 -8.65
CA LEU A 77 2.51 7.89 -7.56
C LEU A 77 3.44 6.68 -7.49
N ALA A 78 3.87 6.13 -8.62
CA ALA A 78 4.84 5.05 -8.66
C ALA A 78 6.21 5.48 -8.09
N GLN A 79 6.69 6.69 -8.42
CA GLN A 79 7.90 7.24 -7.81
C GLN A 79 7.73 7.39 -6.30
N ALA A 80 6.64 7.99 -5.83
CA ALA A 80 6.36 8.15 -4.41
C ALA A 80 6.30 6.81 -3.67
N LEU A 81 5.62 5.80 -4.24
CA LEU A 81 5.56 4.46 -3.68
C LEU A 81 6.96 3.83 -3.55
N ARG A 82 7.85 3.98 -4.53
CA ARG A 82 9.24 3.48 -4.40
C ARG A 82 9.98 4.14 -3.25
N VAL A 83 9.85 5.47 -3.11
CA VAL A 83 10.45 6.24 -2.00
C VAL A 83 9.91 5.77 -0.65
N LEU A 84 8.64 5.38 -0.58
CA LEU A 84 7.94 4.95 0.64
C LEU A 84 8.02 3.43 0.91
N ASP A 85 9.01 2.76 0.32
CA ASP A 85 9.23 1.31 0.47
C ASP A 85 8.08 0.44 -0.07
N GLY A 86 7.28 0.98 -0.99
CA GLY A 86 6.09 0.35 -1.55
C GLY A 86 6.38 -0.99 -2.22
N GLU A 87 7.52 -1.13 -2.92
CA GLU A 87 7.95 -2.39 -3.52
C GLU A 87 8.16 -3.49 -2.46
N ARG A 88 8.89 -3.17 -1.38
CA ARG A 88 9.12 -4.11 -0.27
C ARG A 88 7.83 -4.49 0.43
N ARG A 89 6.90 -3.53 0.63
CA ARG A 89 5.60 -3.79 1.26
C ARG A 89 4.72 -4.67 0.36
N ALA A 90 4.63 -4.35 -0.92
CA ALA A 90 3.84 -5.12 -1.89
C ALA A 90 4.37 -6.55 -2.08
N ALA A 91 5.69 -6.76 -2.03
CA ALA A 91 6.28 -8.09 -2.07
C ALA A 91 5.80 -9.02 -0.93
N ARG A 92 5.31 -8.47 0.19
CA ARG A 92 4.73 -9.28 1.28
C ARG A 92 3.34 -9.84 0.94
N VAL A 93 2.64 -9.25 -0.02
CA VAL A 93 1.33 -9.73 -0.47
C VAL A 93 1.46 -10.94 -1.39
N THR A 94 2.53 -10.99 -2.18
CA THR A 94 2.81 -12.12 -3.08
C THR A 94 3.38 -13.32 -2.32
N LEU A 95 3.41 -14.48 -3.00
CA LEU A 95 4.09 -15.67 -2.50
C LEU A 95 5.55 -15.33 -2.14
N PRO A 96 6.09 -15.90 -1.05
CA PRO A 96 7.53 -15.85 -0.82
C PRO A 96 8.25 -16.50 -2.01
N PRO A 97 9.46 -16.04 -2.35
CA PRO A 97 10.25 -16.70 -3.38
C PRO A 97 10.47 -18.16 -3.00
N ASP A 98 10.48 -19.04 -3.99
CA ASP A 98 10.85 -20.44 -3.78
C ASP A 98 12.21 -20.46 -3.09
N SER A 99 12.24 -21.07 -1.91
CA SER A 99 13.49 -21.38 -1.22
C SER A 99 14.13 -22.47 -2.06
N GLY A 100 14.89 -22.09 -3.08
CA GLY A 100 15.43 -23.01 -4.08
C GLY A 100 16.04 -24.26 -3.44
N SER A 101 15.70 -25.41 -4.01
CA SER A 101 16.37 -26.70 -3.78
C SER A 101 17.87 -26.63 -4.00
#